data_AF-A0A6V7LU02-F1
#
_entry.id   AF-A0A6V7LU02-F1
#
_cell.length_a   1.000
_cell.length_b   1.000
_cell.length_c   1.000
_cell.angle_alpha   90.00
_cell.angle_beta   90.00
_cell.angle_gamma   90.00
#
_symmetry.space_group_name_H-M   'P 1'
#
loop_
_entity.id
_entity.type
_entity.pdbx_description
1 polymer ?
#
loop_
_entity_poly.entity_id
_entity_poly.type
_entity_poly.pdbx_seq_one_letter_code
_entity_poly.pdbx_strand_id
1 'polypeptide(L)' 'MWFMIKVTFGEHDRCDEKNRPVTRFVVRAVTGNFNFLNYDNDVALLRLNEKVPLGSSIRPVCLPSIR' A
#
# COMPACT_ATOMS: atom_id res chain seq x y z
N MET A 1 -12.82 18.14 -7.04
CA MET A 1 -11.41 17.77 -6.79
C MET A 1 -11.41 16.37 -6.20
N TRP A 2 -11.20 15.35 -7.02
CA TRP A 2 -11.22 13.94 -6.57
C TRP A 2 -9.84 13.59 -6.02
N PHE A 3 -9.73 13.46 -4.70
CA PHE A 3 -8.50 12.99 -4.05
C PHE A 3 -8.32 11.50 -4.37
N MET A 4 -7.39 11.22 -5.27
CA MET A 4 -7.02 9.84 -5.60
C MET A 4 -5.81 9.45 -4.74
N ILE A 5 -6.03 8.53 -3.79
CA ILE A 5 -4.96 8.01 -2.92
C ILE A 5 -3.91 7.30 -3.80
N LYS A 6 -2.64 7.57 -3.54
CA LYS A 6 -1.50 6.94 -4.21
C LYS A 6 -0.65 6.16 -3.22
N VAL A 7 -0.04 5.07 -3.70
CA VAL A 7 0.92 4.26 -2.94
C VAL A 7 2.21 4.19 -3.75
N THR A 8 3.33 4.40 -3.07
CA THR A 8 4.67 4.42 -3.66
C THR A 8 5.51 3.26 -3.11
N PHE A 9 6.16 2.52 -4.00
CA PHE A 9 6.93 1.31 -3.70
C PHE A 9 8.41 1.49 -4.03
N GLY A 10 9.28 0.88 -3.22
CA GLY A 10 10.73 0.88 -3.44
C GLY A 10 11.40 2.23 -3.16
N GLU A 11 10.71 3.12 -2.43
CA GLU A 11 11.24 4.42 -2.00
C GLU A 11 12.34 4.24 -0.94
N HIS A 12 13.39 5.04 -1.06
CA HIS A 12 14.51 5.12 -0.12
C HIS A 12 14.78 6.56 0.33
N ASP A 13 14.73 7.53 -0.60
CA ASP A 13 14.94 8.95 -0.35
C ASP A 13 13.83 9.79 -0.99
N ARG A 14 12.92 10.30 -0.16
CA ARG A 14 11.74 11.06 -0.61
C ARG A 14 12.09 12.42 -1.22
N CYS A 15 13.31 12.91 -1.02
CA CYS A 15 13.79 14.17 -1.58
C CYS A 15 14.44 13.98 -2.95
N ASP A 16 14.69 12.73 -3.38
CA ASP A 16 15.29 12.43 -4.67
C ASP A 16 14.24 12.43 -5.79
N GLU A 17 14.18 13.53 -6.53
CA GLU A 17 13.27 13.66 -7.68
C GLU A 17 13.75 12.91 -8.94
N LYS A 18 15.03 12.48 -8.97
CA LYS A 18 15.66 11.87 -10.14
C LYS A 18 15.34 10.37 -10.22
N ASN A 19 15.40 9.69 -9.08
CA ASN A 19 15.05 8.27 -8.99
C ASN A 19 13.58 8.12 -8.63
N ARG A 20 12.72 8.00 -9.63
CA ARG A 20 11.28 7.90 -9.38
C ARG A 20 10.89 6.49 -8.89
N PRO A 21 10.42 6.36 -7.64
CA PRO A 21 9.86 5.09 -7.15
C PRO A 21 8.55 4.75 -7.88
N VAL A 22 8.18 3.46 -7.83
CA VAL A 22 6.99 2.98 -8.52
C VAL A 22 5.74 3.46 -7.78
N THR A 23 4.92 4.27 -8.44
CA THR A 23 3.65 4.76 -7.87
C THR A 23 2.44 4.08 -8.52
N ARG A 24 1.42 3.77 -7.71
CA ARG A 24 0.12 3.25 -8.15
C ARG A 24 -1.02 4.01 -7.49
N PHE A 25 -2.16 4.03 -8.17
CA PHE A 25 -3.39 4.58 -7.62
C PHE A 25 -4.18 3.51 -6.89
N VAL A 26 -4.81 3.89 -5.79
CA VAL A 26 -5.75 3.03 -5.08
C VAL A 26 -7.10 3.13 -5.76
N VAL A 27 -7.62 1.99 -6.23
CA VAL A 27 -8.95 1.91 -6.84
C VAL A 27 -10.03 1.49 -5.85
N ARG A 28 -9.63 0.81 -4.76
CA ARG A 28 -10.55 0.38 -3.72
C ARG A 28 -9.81 0.15 -2.41
N ALA A 29 -10.38 0.65 -1.31
CA ALA A 29 -10.03 0.24 0.05
C ALA A 29 -11.09 -0.77 0.54
N VAL A 30 -10.64 -1.85 1.17
CA VAL A 30 -11.51 -2.86 1.80
C VAL A 30 -11.14 -2.93 3.27
N THR A 31 -12.12 -2.71 4.14
CA THR A 31 -11.95 -2.70 5.60
C THR A 31 -12.80 -3.80 6.23
N GLY A 32 -12.39 -4.25 7.42
CA GLY A 32 -13.19 -5.15 8.26
C GLY A 32 -14.12 -4.38 9.20
N ASN A 33 -14.43 -5.00 10.35
CA ASN A 33 -15.22 -4.41 11.42
C ASN A 33 -14.35 -3.52 12.33
N PHE A 34 -13.75 -2.48 11.73
CA PHE A 34 -12.94 -1.51 12.45
C PHE A 34 -13.78 -0.76 13.48
N ASN A 35 -13.30 -0.69 14.73
CA ASN A 35 -13.91 0.11 15.78
C ASN A 35 -13.04 1.32 16.11
N PHE A 36 -13.55 2.51 15.82
CA PHE A 36 -12.80 3.75 16.03
C PHE A 36 -12.58 4.10 17.51
N LEU A 37 -13.41 3.62 18.44
CA LEU A 37 -13.29 3.97 19.86
C LEU A 37 -12.13 3.25 20.55
N ASN A 38 -11.79 2.04 20.10
CA ASN A 38 -10.76 1.21 20.71
C ASN A 38 -9.72 0.64 19.72
N TYR A 39 -9.85 0.96 18.43
CA TYR A 39 -8.99 0.49 17.35
C TYR A 39 -9.00 -1.04 17.13
N ASP A 40 -10.04 -1.74 17.58
CA ASP A 40 -10.20 -3.16 17.22
C ASP A 40 -10.33 -3.33 15.71
N ASN A 41 -9.69 -4.37 15.19
CA ASN A 41 -9.65 -4.71 13.76
C ASN A 41 -9.14 -3.57 12.85
N ASP A 42 -8.14 -2.80 13.31
CA ASP A 42 -7.49 -1.75 12.53
C ASP A 42 -6.59 -2.34 11.42
N VAL A 43 -7.23 -2.84 10.36
CA VAL A 43 -6.59 -3.40 9.19
C VAL A 43 -7.44 -3.15 7.93
N ALA A 44 -6.76 -2.82 6.83
CA ALA A 44 -7.38 -2.61 5.53
C ALA A 44 -6.53 -3.18 4.40
N LEU A 45 -7.18 -3.56 3.30
CA LEU A 45 -6.54 -3.95 2.04
C LEU A 45 -6.76 -2.87 0.99
N LEU A 46 -5.69 -2.49 0.30
CA LEU A 46 -5.75 -1.54 -0.81
C LEU A 46 -5.59 -2.29 -2.13
N ARG A 47 -6.59 -2.21 -3.00
CA ARG A 47 -6.50 -2.68 -4.38
C ARG A 47 -5.93 -1.56 -5.24
N LEU A 48 -4.82 -1.86 -5.91
CA LEU A 48 -4.16 -0.95 -6.84
C LEU A 48 -4.79 -1.02 -8.23
N ASN A 49 -4.65 0.06 -9.02
CA ASN A 49 -5.10 0.12 -10.41
C ASN A 49 -4.36 -0.86 -11.31
N GLU A 50 -3.08 -1.09 -11.04
CA GLU A 50 -2.19 -1.93 -11.83
C GLU A 50 -1.22 -2.72 -10.95
N LYS A 51 -0.70 -3.83 -11.48
CA LYS A 51 0.32 -4.63 -10.82
C LYS A 51 1.60 -3.81 -10.60
N VAL A 52 2.31 -4.13 -9.53
CA VAL A 52 3.62 -3.55 -9.21
C VAL A 52 4.71 -4.51 -9.69
N PRO A 53 5.70 -4.06 -10.48
CA PRO A 53 6.83 -4.89 -10.87
C PRO A 53 7.67 -5.25 -9.64
N LEU A 54 7.97 -6.54 -9.47
CA LEU A 54 8.83 -7.03 -8.40
C LEU A 54 10.30 -6.93 -8.82
N GLY A 55 11.19 -6.73 -7.85
CA GLY A 55 12.63 -6.56 -8.11
C GLY A 55 13.48 -6.70 -6.86
N SER A 56 14.70 -6.17 -6.90
CA SER A 56 15.58 -6.10 -5.72
C SER A 56 14.96 -5.26 -4.60
N SER A 57 14.42 -4.09 -4.94
CA SER A 57 13.89 -3.11 -3.97
C SER A 57 12.39 -3.24 -3.67
N ILE A 58 11.65 -4.02 -4.46
CA ILE A 58 10.19 -4.20 -4.29
C ILE A 58 9.88 -5.69 -4.21
N ARG A 59 9.49 -6.15 -3.02
CA ARG A 59 9.15 -7.56 -2.74
C ARG A 59 7.99 -7.64 -1.75
N PRO A 60 7.12 -8.65 -1.86
CA PRO A 60 6.07 -8.86 -0.87
C PRO A 60 6.64 -9.39 0.44
N VAL A 61 5.96 -9.07 1.55
CA VAL A 61 6.21 -9.69 2.85
C VAL A 61 5.35 -10.95 2.98
N CYS A 62 5.86 -11.96 3.70
CA CYS A 62 5.08 -13.14 4.04
C CYS A 62 4.02 -12.81 5.10
N LEU A 63 2.86 -13.44 4.99
CA LEU A 63 1.89 -13.47 6.08
C LEU A 63 2.14 -14.71 6.96
N PRO A 64 1.83 -14.65 8.26
CA PRO A 64 1.91 -15.81 9.13
C PRO A 64 0.97 -16.91 8.61
N SER A 65 1.42 -18.17 8.66
CA SER A 65 0.50 -19.30 8.47
C SER A 65 -0.38 -19.43 9.69
N ILE A 66 -1.67 -19.67 9.48
CA ILE A 66 -2.58 -20.09 10.54
C ILE A 66 -2.07 -21.45 11.01
N ARG A 67 -1.58 -21.53 12.26
CA ARG A 67 -1.36 -22.80 12.94
C ARG A 67 -2.60 -23.15 13.73
#